data_AF-A0A2E1M615-F1
#
_entry.id   AF-A0A2E1M615-F1
#
_cell.length_a   1.000
_cell.length_b   1.000
_cell.length_c   1.000
_cell.angle_alpha   90.00
_cell.angle_beta   90.00
_cell.angle_gamma   90.00
#
_symmetry.space_group_name_H-M   'P 1'
#
loop_
_entity.id
_entity.type
_entity.pdbx_description
1 polymer ?
#
loop_
_entity_poly.entity_id
_entity_poly.type
_entity_poly.pdbx_seq_one_letter_code
_entity_poly.pdbx_strand_id
1 'polypeptide(L)'
;MDFILDFWRFYGPRYKDRTHVLFESKNEPVHFTAAHWVPKDWEDQILMYETIRATAPDTMVLLLSYMGFRYEGAVSDAVRYLTTHGVDWSNAAVAWHGYETRQGIEACLTLLRETPDFPASLCTEFWPGDTVPDPSIEDDESYNAAFESHHTGWLQFQWLAANDAELPGLAYRLERAGVVWTPDHPDCRWPASGSPKIPEDGSVVAMFDRGRSAFVSAPDGGDLRADRSSFTAATDEQFVLRHVRPGVVAFQAANGWYVSAACATDALTPVAPTIGPRESFEWIELPSGDVVLRSIGGGGHLVQSETQELAGELTKEIMVASADDANLIATNYVFLDGTKPQSAPAPRQRFSEITMPEGPYLGKPHAIPGMIELVDFDHGGEGVAYHDSAPDNIDGFYRPREGVDIQASSEGGSVVSWIESGEWLRYTVNVKETGRYELVVRHAGGEGDVRIECGGDDITGILRTTSTANWQDWVNLTTTVTLKAGEQMLFVRCGSGYNLRSLTFKRLQD
;
A
#
# COMPACT_ATOMS: atom_id res chain seq x y z
N MET A 1 -16.62 32.04 14.89
CA MET A 1 -15.65 32.61 13.92
C MET A 1 -14.39 33.13 14.63
N ASP A 2 -14.50 34.02 15.62
CA ASP A 2 -13.35 34.65 16.29
C ASP A 2 -12.23 33.69 16.73
N PHE A 3 -12.58 32.59 17.39
CA PHE A 3 -11.61 31.55 17.78
C PHE A 3 -10.80 31.00 16.61
N ILE A 4 -11.44 30.73 15.47
CA ILE A 4 -10.78 30.19 14.27
C ILE A 4 -9.85 31.24 13.66
N LEU A 5 -10.27 32.51 13.64
CA LEU A 5 -9.42 33.59 13.14
C LEU A 5 -8.19 33.77 14.04
N ASP A 6 -8.37 33.71 15.36
CA ASP A 6 -7.26 33.80 16.32
C ASP A 6 -6.32 32.59 16.24
N PHE A 7 -6.85 31.39 16.00
CA PHE A 7 -6.06 30.19 15.72
C PHE A 7 -5.13 30.42 14.51
N TRP A 8 -5.67 30.86 13.37
CA TRP A 8 -4.88 31.06 12.16
C TRP A 8 -3.90 32.22 12.28
N ARG A 9 -4.27 33.31 12.97
CA ARG A 9 -3.35 34.41 13.27
C ARG A 9 -2.17 33.97 14.14
N PHE A 10 -2.38 32.99 15.01
CA PHE A 10 -1.33 32.46 15.88
C PHE A 10 -0.46 31.41 15.18
N TYR A 11 -1.08 30.41 14.53
CA TYR A 11 -0.36 29.27 13.94
C TYR A 11 0.11 29.49 12.50
N GLY A 12 -0.58 30.31 11.71
CA GLY A 12 -0.22 30.60 10.33
C GLY A 12 1.23 31.07 10.18
N PRO A 13 1.66 32.14 10.89
CA PRO A 13 3.04 32.62 10.82
C PRO A 13 4.10 31.61 11.28
N ARG A 14 3.72 30.65 12.14
CA ARG A 14 4.66 29.69 12.73
C ARG A 14 5.11 28.63 11.72
N TYR A 15 4.22 28.25 10.80
CA TYR A 15 4.44 27.15 9.87
C TYR A 15 4.50 27.57 8.40
N LYS A 16 4.28 28.86 8.09
CA LYS A 16 4.18 29.35 6.70
C LYS A 16 5.34 28.95 5.78
N ASP A 17 6.56 28.86 6.33
CA ASP A 17 7.79 28.56 5.57
C ASP A 17 8.17 27.06 5.61
N ARG A 18 7.26 26.19 6.08
CA ARG A 18 7.48 24.74 6.16
C ARG A 18 6.87 24.05 4.94
N THR A 19 7.71 23.66 3.99
CA THR A 19 7.29 23.03 2.73
C THR A 19 6.59 21.68 2.89
N HIS A 20 6.71 21.04 4.06
CA HIS A 20 6.05 19.78 4.41
C HIS A 20 4.78 19.98 5.24
N VAL A 21 4.27 21.22 5.35
CA VAL A 21 3.06 21.53 6.11
C VAL A 21 1.98 22.01 5.15
N LEU A 22 0.81 21.37 5.24
CA LEU A 22 -0.42 21.77 4.57
C LEU A 22 -1.37 22.35 5.62
N PHE A 23 -2.14 23.38 5.25
CA PHE A 23 -3.16 23.97 6.13
C PHE A 23 -4.53 23.50 5.73
N GLU A 24 -5.07 22.53 6.46
CA GLU A 24 -6.49 22.20 6.36
C GLU A 24 -7.32 23.24 7.12
N SER A 25 -8.09 24.03 6.36
CA SER A 25 -8.71 25.24 6.89
C SER A 25 -9.76 24.98 7.98
N LYS A 26 -10.57 23.92 7.81
CA LYS A 26 -11.49 23.32 8.79
C LYS A 26 -11.68 21.85 8.46
N ASN A 27 -11.75 21.00 9.48
CA ASN A 27 -12.17 19.60 9.38
C ASN A 27 -13.69 19.50 9.55
N GLU A 28 -14.39 18.84 8.62
CA GLU A 28 -15.85 18.61 8.64
C GLU A 28 -16.68 19.85 9.07
N PRO A 29 -16.59 20.97 8.33
CA PRO A 29 -17.15 22.25 8.78
C PRO A 29 -18.68 22.27 8.84
N VAL A 30 -19.34 21.27 8.28
CA VAL A 30 -20.79 21.02 8.34
C VAL A 30 -21.03 19.52 8.24
N HIS A 31 -22.19 19.05 8.71
CA HIS A 31 -22.63 17.69 8.43
C HIS A 31 -22.77 17.45 6.92
N PHE A 32 -22.23 16.32 6.47
CA PHE A 32 -22.31 15.81 5.09
C PHE A 32 -21.48 16.61 4.08
N THR A 33 -22.06 17.58 3.36
CA THR A 33 -21.47 18.16 2.14
C THR A 33 -21.73 19.67 2.02
N ALA A 34 -21.06 20.32 1.06
CA ALA A 34 -21.23 21.74 0.72
C ALA A 34 -22.70 22.17 0.52
N ALA A 35 -23.59 21.26 0.11
CA ALA A 35 -25.01 21.54 -0.09
C ALA A 35 -25.73 22.00 1.20
N HIS A 36 -25.14 21.76 2.37
CA HIS A 36 -25.71 22.12 3.67
C HIS A 36 -25.22 23.47 4.20
N TRP A 37 -24.31 24.14 3.49
CA TRP A 37 -23.86 25.48 3.87
C TRP A 37 -24.92 26.54 3.56
N VAL A 38 -25.14 27.43 4.53
CA VAL A 38 -25.93 28.65 4.37
C VAL A 38 -25.04 29.81 3.90
N PRO A 39 -25.59 30.93 3.40
CA PRO A 39 -24.79 32.06 2.92
C PRO A 39 -23.70 32.55 3.89
N LYS A 40 -24.00 32.51 5.19
CA LYS A 40 -23.04 32.89 6.24
C LYS A 40 -21.81 31.97 6.27
N ASP A 41 -21.96 30.67 6.01
CA ASP A 41 -20.84 29.72 6.05
C ASP A 41 -19.83 30.00 4.93
N TRP A 42 -20.33 30.42 3.77
CA TRP A 42 -19.51 30.87 2.64
C TRP A 42 -18.72 32.15 2.97
N GLU A 43 -19.37 33.14 3.57
CA GLU A 43 -18.71 34.37 4.04
C GLU A 43 -17.61 34.05 5.08
N ASP A 44 -17.90 33.17 6.03
CA ASP A 44 -16.95 32.72 7.05
C ASP A 44 -15.77 31.95 6.44
N GLN A 45 -15.98 31.16 5.38
CA GLN A 45 -14.92 30.45 4.66
C GLN A 45 -13.97 31.41 3.95
N ILE A 46 -14.49 32.42 3.25
CA ILE A 46 -13.69 33.44 2.58
C ILE A 46 -12.88 34.25 3.60
N LEU A 47 -13.51 34.73 4.67
CA LEU A 47 -12.83 35.49 5.72
C LEU A 47 -11.68 34.70 6.36
N MET A 48 -11.87 33.39 6.55
CA MET A 48 -10.83 32.50 7.05
C MET A 48 -9.70 32.34 6.04
N TYR A 49 -10.01 32.09 4.76
CA TYR A 49 -9.00 31.99 3.70
C TYR A 49 -8.15 33.27 3.61
N GLU A 50 -8.78 34.44 3.62
CA GLU A 50 -8.09 35.73 3.62
C GLU A 50 -7.19 35.90 4.85
N THR A 51 -7.66 35.47 6.03
CA THR A 51 -6.87 35.50 7.27
C THR A 51 -5.65 34.59 7.20
N ILE A 52 -5.79 33.39 6.63
CA ILE A 52 -4.67 32.47 6.39
C ILE A 52 -3.69 33.12 5.41
N ARG A 53 -4.17 33.60 4.26
CA ARG A 53 -3.33 34.23 3.21
C ARG A 53 -2.58 35.46 3.71
N ALA A 54 -3.18 36.25 4.61
CA ALA A 54 -2.51 37.40 5.21
C ALA A 54 -1.29 37.03 6.08
N THR A 55 -1.25 35.80 6.61
CA THR A 55 -0.19 35.34 7.53
C THR A 55 0.73 34.28 6.92
N ALA A 56 0.24 33.54 5.93
CA ALA A 56 0.88 32.42 5.25
C ALA A 56 0.53 32.42 3.75
N PRO A 57 1.04 33.41 2.98
CA PRO A 57 0.62 33.63 1.60
C PRO A 57 0.95 32.47 0.67
N ASP A 58 2.08 31.79 0.89
CA ASP A 58 2.62 30.76 -0.01
C ASP A 58 2.30 29.32 0.43
N THR A 59 1.71 29.13 1.61
CA THR A 59 1.39 27.79 2.15
C THR A 59 0.21 27.17 1.43
N MET A 60 0.28 25.87 1.13
CA MET A 60 -0.87 25.14 0.56
C MET A 60 -2.04 25.13 1.54
N VAL A 61 -3.22 25.56 1.08
CA VAL A 61 -4.44 25.59 1.91
C VAL A 61 -5.48 24.65 1.35
N LEU A 62 -5.94 23.72 2.17
CA LEU A 62 -7.04 22.83 1.84
C LEU A 62 -8.36 23.45 2.32
N LEU A 63 -9.29 23.63 1.38
CA LEU A 63 -10.62 24.19 1.59
C LEU A 63 -11.65 23.08 1.45
N LEU A 64 -12.85 23.29 2.00
CA LEU A 64 -14.00 22.40 1.76
C LEU A 64 -13.86 20.97 2.31
N SER A 65 -13.04 20.73 3.35
CA SER A 65 -12.83 19.37 3.91
C SER A 65 -14.09 18.77 4.55
N TYR A 66 -14.99 18.24 3.73
CA TYR A 66 -16.29 17.71 4.11
C TYR A 66 -16.22 16.19 4.30
N MET A 67 -17.14 15.64 5.13
CA MET A 67 -17.30 14.19 5.33
C MET A 67 -17.51 13.41 4.04
N GLY A 68 -18.12 14.05 3.05
CA GLY A 68 -18.45 13.44 1.80
C GLY A 68 -18.65 14.48 0.71
N PHE A 69 -18.72 14.01 -0.52
CA PHE A 69 -18.76 14.87 -1.70
C PHE A 69 -19.95 14.60 -2.61
N ARG A 70 -20.83 13.67 -2.24
CA ARG A 70 -22.07 13.35 -2.93
C ARG A 70 -22.88 14.61 -3.21
N TYR A 71 -23.55 14.62 -4.37
CA TYR A 71 -24.19 15.77 -5.04
C TYR A 71 -23.21 16.56 -5.92
N GLU A 72 -22.87 15.95 -7.05
CA GLU A 72 -21.99 16.44 -8.12
C GLU A 72 -22.08 17.97 -8.35
N GLY A 73 -23.30 18.54 -8.46
CA GLY A 73 -23.45 19.99 -8.66
C GLY A 73 -22.92 20.88 -7.52
N ALA A 74 -23.05 20.45 -6.27
CA ALA A 74 -22.80 21.30 -5.11
C ALA A 74 -21.32 21.71 -4.99
N VAL A 75 -20.39 20.84 -5.37
CA VAL A 75 -18.98 21.20 -5.21
C VAL A 75 -18.41 21.94 -6.40
N SER A 76 -18.84 21.64 -7.62
CA SER A 76 -18.52 22.51 -8.75
C SER A 76 -19.06 23.93 -8.49
N ASP A 77 -20.26 24.07 -7.91
CA ASP A 77 -20.81 25.36 -7.49
C ASP A 77 -20.02 26.01 -6.35
N ALA A 78 -19.58 25.24 -5.35
CA ALA A 78 -18.72 25.72 -4.26
C ALA A 78 -17.39 26.27 -4.78
N VAL A 79 -16.72 25.53 -5.66
CA VAL A 79 -15.45 25.94 -6.27
C VAL A 79 -15.66 27.22 -7.08
N ARG A 80 -16.68 27.28 -7.94
CA ARG A 80 -17.00 28.51 -8.70
C ARG A 80 -17.28 29.69 -7.77
N TYR A 81 -18.01 29.48 -6.68
CA TYR A 81 -18.29 30.52 -5.70
C TYR A 81 -16.97 31.04 -5.09
N LEU A 82 -16.12 30.15 -4.58
CA LEU A 82 -14.84 30.51 -3.99
C LEU A 82 -13.91 31.23 -4.99
N THR A 83 -13.84 30.75 -6.23
CA THR A 83 -13.06 31.40 -7.31
C THR A 83 -13.54 32.83 -7.56
N THR A 84 -14.86 33.04 -7.67
CA THR A 84 -15.43 34.38 -7.91
C THR A 84 -15.25 35.34 -6.73
N HIS A 85 -14.91 34.82 -5.55
CA HIS A 85 -14.62 35.58 -4.33
C HIS A 85 -13.12 35.63 -4.00
N GLY A 86 -12.25 35.34 -4.97
CA GLY A 86 -10.81 35.63 -4.88
C GLY A 86 -9.94 34.53 -4.30
N VAL A 87 -10.46 33.29 -4.20
CA VAL A 87 -9.60 32.14 -3.88
C VAL A 87 -8.66 31.86 -5.06
N ASP A 88 -7.36 31.92 -4.78
CA ASP A 88 -6.29 31.48 -5.68
C ASP A 88 -6.03 30.00 -5.47
N TRP A 89 -6.27 29.23 -6.53
CA TRP A 89 -6.11 27.77 -6.59
C TRP A 89 -4.71 27.32 -7.01
N SER A 90 -3.80 28.24 -7.34
CA SER A 90 -2.40 27.89 -7.63
C SER A 90 -1.64 27.34 -6.42
N ASN A 91 -2.15 27.64 -5.21
CA ASN A 91 -1.62 27.15 -3.93
C ASN A 91 -2.76 26.81 -2.94
N ALA A 92 -3.92 26.41 -3.46
CA ALA A 92 -5.02 25.86 -2.67
C ALA A 92 -5.58 24.61 -3.35
N ALA A 93 -6.22 23.76 -2.56
CA ALA A 93 -6.83 22.52 -3.03
C ALA A 93 -8.17 22.28 -2.33
N VAL A 94 -8.99 21.43 -2.93
CA VAL A 94 -10.24 20.95 -2.33
C VAL A 94 -9.94 19.70 -1.53
N ALA A 95 -10.16 19.76 -0.22
CA ALA A 95 -10.13 18.59 0.65
C ALA A 95 -11.50 17.93 0.77
N TRP A 96 -11.53 16.65 1.11
CA TRP A 96 -12.74 15.85 1.32
C TRP A 96 -12.38 14.55 2.04
N HIS A 97 -13.37 13.88 2.63
CA HIS A 97 -13.20 12.61 3.36
C HIS A 97 -13.84 11.45 2.58
N GLY A 98 -13.30 10.25 2.72
CA GLY A 98 -13.77 9.02 2.07
C GLY A 98 -14.90 8.30 2.80
N TYR A 99 -15.76 9.01 3.54
CA TYR A 99 -16.90 8.41 4.26
C TYR A 99 -18.14 8.23 3.38
N GLU A 100 -17.94 7.83 2.12
CA GLU A 100 -18.97 7.61 1.12
C GLU A 100 -18.63 6.38 0.26
N THR A 101 -19.58 5.90 -0.55
CA THR A 101 -19.33 4.77 -1.45
C THR A 101 -18.33 5.15 -2.54
N ARG A 102 -17.48 4.21 -2.96
CA ARG A 102 -16.51 4.40 -4.06
C ARG A 102 -17.13 5.06 -5.28
N GLN A 103 -18.23 4.49 -5.77
CA GLN A 103 -18.95 4.99 -6.95
C GLN A 103 -19.35 6.47 -6.80
N GLY A 104 -19.76 6.89 -5.60
CA GLY A 104 -20.13 8.28 -5.33
C GLY A 104 -18.93 9.21 -5.39
N ILE A 105 -17.80 8.77 -4.84
CA ILE A 105 -16.53 9.51 -4.86
C ILE A 105 -16.00 9.64 -6.29
N GLU A 106 -15.92 8.55 -7.05
CA GLU A 106 -15.43 8.55 -8.44
C GLU A 106 -16.30 9.41 -9.37
N ALA A 107 -17.63 9.36 -9.20
CA ALA A 107 -18.55 10.22 -9.95
C ALA A 107 -18.28 11.71 -9.66
N CYS A 108 -18.04 12.05 -8.40
CA CYS A 108 -17.68 13.42 -8.01
C CYS A 108 -16.32 13.83 -8.58
N LEU A 109 -15.28 13.02 -8.42
CA LEU A 109 -13.94 13.29 -8.97
C LEU A 109 -13.98 13.44 -10.50
N THR A 110 -14.83 12.67 -11.19
CA THR A 110 -15.06 12.80 -12.63
C THR A 110 -15.66 14.16 -12.99
N LEU A 111 -16.74 14.56 -12.31
CA LEU A 111 -17.35 15.87 -12.56
C LEU A 111 -16.40 17.04 -12.24
N LEU A 112 -15.59 16.89 -11.19
CA LEU A 112 -14.56 17.86 -10.85
C LEU A 112 -13.53 17.98 -11.98
N ARG A 113 -13.03 16.87 -12.52
CA ARG A 113 -12.12 16.85 -13.68
C ARG A 113 -12.71 17.53 -14.93
N GLU A 114 -14.04 17.44 -15.11
CA GLU A 114 -14.75 18.10 -16.21
C GLU A 114 -15.00 19.59 -15.97
N THR A 115 -14.80 20.09 -14.74
CA THR A 115 -14.94 21.51 -14.42
C THR A 115 -13.74 22.29 -14.97
N PRO A 116 -13.93 23.32 -15.81
CA PRO A 116 -12.82 24.15 -16.28
C PRO A 116 -12.07 24.80 -15.12
N ASP A 117 -10.74 24.84 -15.20
CA ASP A 117 -9.87 25.43 -14.17
C ASP A 117 -10.03 24.78 -12.77
N PHE A 118 -10.38 23.49 -12.73
CA PHE A 118 -10.56 22.75 -11.49
C PHE A 118 -9.26 22.70 -10.66
N PRO A 119 -9.31 23.00 -9.35
CA PRO A 119 -8.14 22.92 -8.46
C PRO A 119 -7.65 21.49 -8.22
N ALA A 120 -6.46 21.35 -7.63
CA ALA A 120 -6.06 20.06 -7.07
C ALA A 120 -7.05 19.59 -5.99
N SER A 121 -7.14 18.28 -5.78
CA SER A 121 -7.94 17.71 -4.69
C SER A 121 -7.12 16.75 -3.83
N LEU A 122 -7.50 16.62 -2.55
CA LEU A 122 -6.85 15.74 -1.59
C LEU A 122 -7.90 15.08 -0.70
N CYS A 123 -7.94 13.75 -0.65
CA CYS A 123 -8.67 13.06 0.41
C CYS A 123 -7.88 13.23 1.72
N THR A 124 -8.46 13.81 2.76
CA THR A 124 -7.76 14.08 4.03
C THR A 124 -8.00 13.01 5.09
N GLU A 125 -9.05 12.20 4.93
CA GLU A 125 -9.50 11.25 5.94
C GLU A 125 -10.36 10.14 5.33
N PHE A 126 -10.07 8.87 5.63
CA PHE A 126 -10.91 7.70 5.35
C PHE A 126 -10.50 6.52 6.24
N TRP A 127 -11.34 5.47 6.33
CA TRP A 127 -11.11 4.38 7.27
C TRP A 127 -9.92 3.49 6.84
N PRO A 128 -9.03 3.08 7.78
CA PRO A 128 -7.85 2.25 7.49
C PRO A 128 -8.09 0.99 6.67
N GLY A 129 -9.17 0.28 6.95
CA GLY A 129 -9.43 -0.98 6.26
C GLY A 129 -10.01 -0.79 4.85
N ASP A 130 -10.47 0.42 4.48
CA ASP A 130 -10.84 0.71 3.08
C ASP A 130 -9.61 0.81 2.16
N THR A 131 -8.40 0.65 2.70
CA THR A 131 -7.19 0.46 1.90
C THR A 131 -7.12 -0.91 1.27
N VAL A 132 -7.59 -1.96 1.93
CA VAL A 132 -7.46 -3.32 1.39
C VAL A 132 -8.85 -3.74 0.89
N PRO A 133 -8.96 -4.32 -0.31
CA PRO A 133 -10.19 -4.96 -0.74
C PRO A 133 -10.68 -5.95 0.33
N ASP A 134 -11.86 -5.74 0.89
CA ASP A 134 -12.58 -6.70 1.71
C ASP A 134 -13.27 -7.70 0.76
N PRO A 135 -12.76 -8.93 0.65
CA PRO A 135 -13.33 -9.93 -0.25
C PRO A 135 -14.75 -10.36 0.15
N SER A 136 -15.25 -9.95 1.32
CA SER A 136 -16.62 -10.17 1.77
C SER A 136 -17.62 -9.11 1.30
N ILE A 137 -17.14 -8.01 0.69
CA ILE A 137 -17.95 -6.91 0.16
C ILE A 137 -17.88 -6.95 -1.38
N GLU A 138 -19.04 -7.06 -2.03
CA GLU A 138 -19.17 -6.98 -3.49
C GLU A 138 -18.76 -5.57 -3.97
N ASP A 139 -17.88 -5.49 -4.97
CA ASP A 139 -17.28 -4.25 -5.51
C ASP A 139 -16.38 -3.46 -4.54
N ASP A 140 -15.88 -4.09 -3.47
CA ASP A 140 -14.82 -3.49 -2.67
C ASP A 140 -13.47 -3.61 -3.36
N GLU A 141 -13.19 -2.64 -4.21
CA GLU A 141 -11.84 -2.38 -4.67
C GLU A 141 -11.34 -1.10 -3.97
N SER A 142 -10.39 -1.28 -3.06
CA SER A 142 -9.56 -0.29 -2.36
C SER A 142 -9.69 1.16 -2.85
N TYR A 143 -10.00 2.07 -1.93
CA TYR A 143 -10.08 3.50 -2.23
C TYR A 143 -8.78 4.11 -2.73
N ASN A 144 -7.63 3.64 -2.26
CA ASN A 144 -6.33 4.22 -2.60
C ASN A 144 -6.07 4.13 -4.11
N ALA A 145 -6.30 2.95 -4.70
CA ALA A 145 -6.07 2.70 -6.11
C ALA A 145 -6.99 3.56 -7.00
N ALA A 146 -8.27 3.67 -6.60
CA ALA A 146 -9.24 4.57 -7.23
C ALA A 146 -8.83 6.05 -7.12
N PHE A 147 -8.33 6.50 -5.97
CA PHE A 147 -7.90 7.89 -5.79
C PHE A 147 -6.69 8.22 -6.67
N GLU A 148 -5.72 7.30 -6.77
CA GLU A 148 -4.57 7.45 -7.66
C GLU A 148 -4.98 7.47 -9.13
N SER A 149 -5.95 6.63 -9.54
CA SER A 149 -6.52 6.68 -10.89
C SER A 149 -7.25 8.00 -11.14
N HIS A 150 -7.78 8.62 -10.10
CA HIS A 150 -8.32 9.97 -10.17
C HIS A 150 -7.27 11.10 -10.14
N HIS A 151 -5.97 10.79 -10.08
CA HIS A 151 -4.87 11.76 -9.86
C HIS A 151 -5.09 12.58 -8.58
N THR A 152 -5.73 11.97 -7.60
CA THR A 152 -6.07 12.58 -6.32
C THR A 152 -5.15 12.02 -5.24
N GLY A 153 -4.44 12.91 -4.56
CA GLY A 153 -3.68 12.52 -3.38
C GLY A 153 -4.61 12.15 -2.23
N TRP A 154 -4.10 11.38 -1.27
CA TRP A 154 -4.87 10.95 -0.12
C TRP A 154 -4.03 10.92 1.15
N LEU A 155 -4.67 11.15 2.28
CA LEU A 155 -4.16 10.98 3.62
C LEU A 155 -5.10 10.01 4.33
N GLN A 156 -4.51 9.06 5.06
CA GLN A 156 -5.27 8.08 5.83
C GLN A 156 -4.91 8.19 7.30
N PHE A 157 -5.92 8.12 8.17
CA PHE A 157 -5.70 7.99 9.61
C PHE A 157 -5.25 6.58 9.97
N GLN A 158 -3.97 6.28 9.82
CA GLN A 158 -3.39 5.09 10.44
C GLN A 158 -2.87 5.46 11.84
N TRP A 159 -3.51 4.92 12.87
CA TRP A 159 -2.95 4.98 14.21
C TRP A 159 -1.82 3.96 14.30
N LEU A 160 -0.59 4.40 14.03
CA LEU A 160 0.59 3.52 14.08
C LEU A 160 1.05 3.18 15.51
N ALA A 161 0.20 3.34 16.53
CA ALA A 161 0.56 3.29 17.96
C ALA A 161 1.81 4.09 18.39
N ALA A 162 2.28 5.03 17.55
CA ALA A 162 3.64 5.60 17.63
C ALA A 162 4.75 4.53 17.74
N ASN A 163 4.60 3.42 17.01
CA ASN A 163 5.45 2.24 17.04
C ASN A 163 5.81 1.80 15.60
N ASP A 164 7.10 1.78 15.30
CA ASP A 164 7.61 1.35 13.98
C ASP A 164 7.29 -0.13 13.68
N ALA A 165 6.91 -0.95 14.67
CA ALA A 165 6.50 -2.33 14.47
C ALA A 165 5.24 -2.48 13.59
N GLU A 166 4.47 -1.39 13.39
CA GLU A 166 3.28 -1.40 12.54
C GLU A 166 3.60 -1.09 11.06
N LEU A 167 4.79 -0.54 10.77
CA LEU A 167 5.18 -0.16 9.41
C LEU A 167 5.16 -1.35 8.42
N PRO A 168 5.64 -2.57 8.77
CA PRO A 168 5.50 -3.72 7.90
C PRO A 168 4.04 -4.04 7.56
N GLY A 169 3.13 -3.90 8.53
CA GLY A 169 1.70 -4.13 8.34
C GLY A 169 1.08 -3.12 7.37
N LEU A 170 1.41 -1.84 7.52
CA LEU A 170 1.02 -0.81 6.54
C LEU A 170 1.54 -1.13 5.14
N ALA A 171 2.82 -1.46 5.01
CA ALA A 171 3.42 -1.79 3.72
C ALA A 171 2.73 -3.00 3.07
N TYR A 172 2.43 -4.05 3.85
CA TYR A 172 1.70 -5.22 3.37
C TYR A 172 0.28 -4.89 2.90
N ARG A 173 -0.46 -4.05 3.64
CA ARG A 173 -1.82 -3.64 3.25
C ARG A 173 -1.81 -2.84 1.95
N LEU A 174 -0.90 -1.87 1.81
CA LEU A 174 -0.76 -1.07 0.60
C LEU A 174 -0.31 -1.92 -0.60
N GLU A 175 0.57 -2.89 -0.37
CA GLU A 175 0.94 -3.86 -1.40
C GLU A 175 -0.26 -4.71 -1.80
N ARG A 176 -1.02 -5.28 -0.86
CA ARG A 176 -2.23 -6.06 -1.19
C ARG A 176 -3.28 -5.26 -1.95
N ALA A 177 -3.34 -3.97 -1.68
CA ALA A 177 -4.23 -3.04 -2.36
C ALA A 177 -3.79 -2.67 -3.79
N GLY A 178 -2.58 -3.05 -4.20
CA GLY A 178 -2.06 -2.73 -5.53
C GLY A 178 -1.60 -1.29 -5.70
N VAL A 179 -1.50 -0.54 -4.60
CA VAL A 179 -1.17 0.89 -4.58
C VAL A 179 0.28 1.09 -4.97
N VAL A 180 0.55 2.04 -5.89
CA VAL A 180 1.90 2.28 -6.36
C VAL A 180 2.15 3.74 -6.72
N TRP A 181 3.22 4.30 -6.17
CA TRP A 181 3.70 5.65 -6.46
C TRP A 181 5.22 5.69 -6.54
N THR A 182 5.75 6.71 -7.24
CA THR A 182 7.18 7.01 -7.23
C THR A 182 7.53 7.81 -5.97
N PRO A 183 8.38 7.32 -5.07
CA PRO A 183 8.77 8.08 -3.87
C PRO A 183 9.60 9.32 -4.21
N ASP A 184 9.46 10.39 -3.41
CA ASP A 184 10.24 11.62 -3.59
C ASP A 184 11.74 11.44 -3.31
N HIS A 185 12.11 10.45 -2.49
CA HIS A 185 13.49 10.20 -2.12
C HIS A 185 14.16 9.24 -3.12
N PRO A 186 15.30 9.61 -3.73
CA PRO A 186 15.90 8.84 -4.83
C PRO A 186 16.38 7.44 -4.44
N ASP A 187 16.74 7.25 -3.17
CA ASP A 187 17.21 5.95 -2.66
C ASP A 187 16.06 5.01 -2.26
N CYS A 188 14.81 5.48 -2.23
CA CYS A 188 13.68 4.61 -1.93
C CYS A 188 13.51 3.57 -3.03
N ARG A 189 13.13 2.36 -2.61
CA ARG A 189 12.85 1.21 -3.50
C ARG A 189 11.46 0.62 -3.28
N TRP A 190 10.69 1.20 -2.36
CA TRP A 190 9.33 0.78 -2.06
C TRP A 190 8.43 2.03 -1.98
N PRO A 191 7.18 1.96 -2.48
CA PRO A 191 6.61 0.83 -3.23
C PRO A 191 7.15 0.71 -4.66
N ALA A 192 7.87 1.74 -5.14
CA ALA A 192 8.61 1.76 -6.39
C ALA A 192 9.98 2.43 -6.19
N SER A 193 10.82 2.42 -7.24
CA SER A 193 12.10 3.13 -7.26
C SER A 193 11.89 4.64 -7.29
N GLY A 194 12.45 5.38 -6.34
CA GLY A 194 12.51 6.85 -6.38
C GLY A 194 13.48 7.41 -7.43
N SER A 195 14.21 6.54 -8.13
CA SER A 195 15.09 6.88 -9.25
C SER A 195 14.97 5.82 -10.34
N PRO A 196 13.84 5.81 -11.08
CA PRO A 196 13.60 4.80 -12.09
C PRO A 196 14.59 4.94 -13.26
N LYS A 197 14.98 3.80 -13.82
CA LYS A 197 15.85 3.68 -14.99
C LYS A 197 15.02 3.74 -16.26
N ILE A 198 14.81 4.96 -16.73
CA ILE A 198 14.13 5.21 -18.01
C ILE A 198 15.19 5.25 -19.13
N PRO A 199 15.01 4.55 -20.27
CA PRO A 199 15.87 4.68 -21.44
C PRO A 199 16.03 6.13 -21.90
N GLU A 200 17.14 6.46 -22.56
CA GLU A 200 17.39 7.82 -23.08
C GLU A 200 16.32 8.24 -24.10
N ASP A 201 16.02 9.54 -24.18
CA ASP A 201 15.08 10.09 -25.18
C ASP A 201 15.49 9.68 -26.60
N GLY A 202 14.53 9.17 -27.38
CA GLY A 202 14.75 8.67 -28.74
C GLY A 202 15.21 7.21 -28.82
N SER A 203 15.36 6.51 -27.69
CA SER A 203 15.66 5.06 -27.69
C SER A 203 14.54 4.27 -28.37
N VAL A 204 14.91 3.31 -29.22
CA VAL A 204 13.97 2.29 -29.73
C VAL A 204 13.86 1.18 -28.69
N VAL A 205 12.65 0.92 -28.22
CA VAL A 205 12.37 -0.06 -27.16
C VAL A 205 11.50 -1.21 -27.66
N ALA A 206 11.77 -2.39 -27.12
CA ALA A 206 10.89 -3.55 -27.16
C ALA A 206 10.12 -3.63 -25.84
N MET A 207 8.81 -3.79 -25.88
CA MET A 207 7.96 -3.91 -24.70
C MET A 207 7.56 -5.37 -24.53
N PHE A 208 7.91 -5.98 -23.40
CA PHE A 208 7.48 -7.34 -23.05
C PHE A 208 6.43 -7.28 -21.95
N ASP A 209 5.25 -7.81 -22.21
CA ASP A 209 4.14 -7.93 -21.26
C ASP A 209 4.29 -9.22 -20.43
N ARG A 210 4.31 -9.08 -19.10
CA ARG A 210 4.46 -10.22 -18.19
C ARG A 210 3.22 -11.10 -18.14
N GLY A 211 2.02 -10.53 -18.21
CA GLY A 211 0.76 -11.27 -18.09
C GLY A 211 0.53 -12.23 -19.26
N ARG A 212 0.91 -11.81 -20.48
CA ARG A 212 0.86 -12.64 -21.69
C ARG A 212 2.14 -13.41 -21.95
N SER A 213 3.23 -13.05 -21.29
CA SER A 213 4.56 -13.57 -21.61
C SER A 213 4.90 -13.39 -23.10
N ALA A 214 4.58 -12.20 -23.63
CA ALA A 214 4.69 -11.87 -25.05
C ALA A 214 5.15 -10.42 -25.26
N PHE A 215 5.78 -10.15 -26.38
CA PHE A 215 6.14 -8.80 -26.82
C PHE A 215 4.92 -8.08 -27.40
N VAL A 216 4.83 -6.79 -27.11
CA VAL A 216 3.82 -5.87 -27.64
C VAL A 216 4.19 -5.49 -29.06
N SER A 217 3.18 -5.46 -29.93
CA SER A 217 3.28 -4.91 -31.28
C SER A 217 2.09 -3.99 -31.60
N ALA A 218 2.25 -3.13 -32.60
CA ALA A 218 1.21 -2.29 -33.19
C ALA A 218 1.06 -2.65 -34.69
N PRO A 219 0.42 -3.78 -35.02
CA PRO A 219 0.32 -4.29 -36.38
C PRO A 219 -0.35 -3.27 -37.29
N ASP A 220 0.28 -2.94 -38.42
CA ASP A 220 -0.20 -1.94 -39.38
C ASP A 220 -0.48 -0.55 -38.78
N GLY A 221 0.12 -0.23 -37.61
CA GLY A 221 -0.17 0.99 -36.86
C GLY A 221 -1.55 1.00 -36.21
N GLY A 222 -2.17 -0.16 -36.03
CA GLY A 222 -3.43 -0.36 -35.31
C GLY A 222 -3.22 -0.58 -33.82
N ASP A 223 -4.24 -1.14 -33.18
CA ASP A 223 -4.27 -1.34 -31.73
C ASP A 223 -3.11 -2.18 -31.24
N LEU A 224 -2.53 -1.77 -30.13
CA LEU A 224 -1.46 -2.49 -29.46
C LEU A 224 -2.01 -3.81 -28.93
N ARG A 225 -1.21 -4.87 -29.08
CA ARG A 225 -1.48 -6.19 -28.52
C ARG A 225 -0.20 -6.92 -28.17
N ALA A 226 -0.25 -7.76 -27.15
CA ALA A 226 0.87 -8.57 -26.68
C ALA A 226 0.71 -10.04 -27.11
N ASP A 227 1.08 -10.33 -28.35
CA ASP A 227 0.87 -11.64 -29.01
C ASP A 227 2.16 -12.27 -29.57
N ARG A 228 3.30 -11.60 -29.45
CA ARG A 228 4.57 -12.04 -30.04
C ARG A 228 5.42 -12.82 -29.04
N SER A 229 5.59 -14.13 -29.23
CA SER A 229 6.43 -14.96 -28.35
C SER A 229 7.93 -14.67 -28.45
N SER A 230 8.37 -13.96 -29.50
CA SER A 230 9.74 -13.49 -29.70
C SER A 230 9.75 -12.11 -30.36
N PHE A 231 10.71 -11.26 -30.01
CA PHE A 231 10.91 -9.97 -30.65
C PHE A 231 11.89 -10.12 -31.80
N THR A 232 11.45 -9.78 -33.01
CA THR A 232 12.23 -9.89 -34.25
C THR A 232 12.84 -8.57 -34.69
N ALA A 233 12.53 -7.47 -33.99
CA ALA A 233 12.84 -6.10 -34.40
C ALA A 233 12.14 -5.71 -35.71
N ALA A 234 10.97 -6.29 -35.98
CA ALA A 234 10.10 -5.82 -37.05
C ALA A 234 9.57 -4.41 -36.70
N THR A 235 9.25 -3.63 -37.74
CA THR A 235 8.86 -2.22 -37.55
C THR A 235 7.60 -2.07 -36.69
N ASP A 236 6.65 -3.00 -36.75
CA ASP A 236 5.44 -2.99 -35.93
C ASP A 236 5.67 -3.44 -34.47
N GLU A 237 6.85 -3.97 -34.14
CA GLU A 237 7.22 -4.30 -32.75
C GLU A 237 8.00 -3.15 -32.07
N GLN A 238 8.53 -2.21 -32.86
CA GLN A 238 9.42 -1.15 -32.39
C GLN A 238 8.66 0.11 -31.97
N PHE A 239 8.99 0.63 -30.79
CA PHE A 239 8.49 1.91 -30.30
C PHE A 239 9.65 2.86 -30.00
N VAL A 240 9.58 4.10 -30.47
CA VAL A 240 10.53 5.15 -30.08
C VAL A 240 10.02 5.81 -28.81
N LEU A 241 10.78 5.68 -27.72
CA LEU A 241 10.47 6.31 -26.44
C LEU A 241 10.82 7.79 -26.50
N ARG A 242 9.90 8.64 -26.04
CA ARG A 242 10.10 10.09 -25.90
C ARG A 242 9.92 10.54 -24.46
N HIS A 243 10.81 11.37 -23.96
CA HIS A 243 10.67 12.01 -22.64
C HIS A 243 9.72 13.20 -22.76
N VAL A 244 8.69 13.23 -21.92
CA VAL A 244 7.73 14.34 -21.85
C VAL A 244 8.12 15.31 -20.75
N ARG A 245 8.39 14.77 -19.56
CA ARG A 245 8.91 15.45 -18.36
C ARG A 245 9.56 14.39 -17.44
N PRO A 246 10.24 14.75 -16.34
CA PRO A 246 10.80 13.73 -15.43
C PRO A 246 9.75 12.70 -15.03
N GLY A 247 10.07 11.41 -15.20
CA GLY A 247 9.18 10.29 -14.88
C GLY A 247 8.04 10.02 -15.87
N VAL A 248 7.88 10.84 -16.93
CA VAL A 248 6.76 10.70 -17.89
C VAL A 248 7.28 10.56 -19.31
N VAL A 249 6.78 9.55 -20.01
CA VAL A 249 7.19 9.16 -21.35
C VAL A 249 6.02 9.11 -22.33
N ALA A 250 6.34 9.06 -23.62
CA ALA A 250 5.43 8.76 -24.71
C ALA A 250 6.07 7.73 -25.65
N PHE A 251 5.26 6.98 -26.39
CA PHE A 251 5.74 5.97 -27.34
C PHE A 251 5.28 6.30 -28.75
N GLN A 252 6.20 6.38 -29.70
CA GLN A 252 5.91 6.58 -31.12
C GLN A 252 6.07 5.25 -31.88
N ALA A 253 5.05 4.83 -32.61
CA ALA A 253 5.10 3.61 -33.42
C ALA A 253 5.68 3.89 -34.83
N ALA A 254 5.92 2.84 -35.62
CA ALA A 254 6.50 2.96 -36.95
C ALA A 254 5.67 3.77 -37.98
N ASN A 255 4.37 3.94 -37.74
CA ASN A 255 3.54 4.84 -38.55
C ASN A 255 3.84 6.33 -38.29
N GLY A 256 4.73 6.65 -37.35
CA GLY A 256 5.13 8.00 -36.98
C GLY A 256 4.19 8.68 -36.00
N TRP A 257 3.17 7.98 -35.50
CA TRP A 257 2.18 8.50 -34.56
C TRP A 257 2.41 7.95 -33.15
N TYR A 258 1.99 8.73 -32.16
CA TYR A 258 2.09 8.43 -30.75
C TYR A 258 0.94 7.55 -30.29
N VAL A 259 1.27 6.55 -29.46
CA VAL A 259 0.33 5.68 -28.76
C VAL A 259 -0.55 6.53 -27.85
N SER A 260 -1.86 6.46 -28.09
CA SER A 260 -2.88 7.20 -27.36
C SER A 260 -3.70 6.25 -26.48
N ALA A 261 -3.89 6.61 -25.23
CA ALA A 261 -4.90 6.04 -24.34
C ALA A 261 -6.08 7.01 -24.29
N ALA A 262 -7.15 6.73 -25.03
CA ALA A 262 -8.28 7.65 -25.16
C ALA A 262 -9.18 7.66 -23.91
N CYS A 263 -9.49 6.47 -23.38
CA CYS A 263 -10.24 6.23 -22.15
C CYS A 263 -9.94 4.81 -21.63
N ALA A 264 -10.57 4.44 -20.51
CA ALA A 264 -10.37 3.14 -19.88
C ALA A 264 -10.93 1.93 -20.65
N THR A 265 -11.73 2.12 -21.70
CA THR A 265 -12.29 0.99 -22.47
C THR A 265 -11.69 0.84 -23.86
N ASP A 266 -10.97 1.86 -24.32
CA ASP A 266 -10.42 1.89 -25.67
C ASP A 266 -9.02 1.30 -25.68
N ALA A 267 -8.75 0.48 -26.69
CA ALA A 267 -7.42 -0.04 -26.91
C ALA A 267 -6.40 1.11 -27.12
N LEU A 268 -5.17 0.90 -26.66
CA LEU A 268 -4.07 1.80 -26.94
C LEU A 268 -3.73 1.71 -28.43
N THR A 269 -3.78 2.85 -29.14
CA THR A 269 -3.58 2.88 -30.61
C THR A 269 -2.65 4.05 -30.98
N PRO A 270 -1.67 3.88 -31.88
CA PRO A 270 -0.80 4.97 -32.32
C PRO A 270 -1.52 5.85 -33.34
N VAL A 271 -2.36 6.76 -32.85
CA VAL A 271 -3.25 7.62 -33.66
C VAL A 271 -2.91 9.11 -33.61
N ALA A 272 -2.04 9.53 -32.70
CA ALA A 272 -1.83 10.95 -32.42
C ALA A 272 -0.55 11.49 -33.09
N PRO A 273 -0.60 12.61 -33.85
CA PRO A 273 0.60 13.20 -34.46
C PRO A 273 1.47 14.00 -33.49
N THR A 274 0.96 14.29 -32.29
CA THR A 274 1.63 15.11 -31.26
C THR A 274 1.40 14.50 -29.88
N ILE A 275 2.33 14.75 -28.95
CA ILE A 275 2.19 14.30 -27.56
C ILE A 275 1.26 15.26 -26.81
N GLY A 276 0.14 14.75 -26.34
CA GLY A 276 -0.72 15.39 -25.36
C GLY A 276 -0.85 14.54 -24.08
N PRO A 277 -1.79 14.88 -23.18
CA PRO A 277 -2.06 14.08 -21.98
C PRO A 277 -2.39 12.61 -22.27
N ARG A 278 -3.15 12.33 -23.34
CA ARG A 278 -3.54 10.95 -23.73
C ARG A 278 -2.38 10.10 -24.25
N GLU A 279 -1.32 10.75 -24.73
CA GLU A 279 -0.11 10.10 -25.24
C GLU A 279 1.01 10.03 -24.19
N SER A 280 0.74 10.51 -22.97
CA SER A 280 1.71 10.58 -21.88
C SER A 280 1.44 9.51 -20.84
N PHE A 281 2.50 8.83 -20.42
CA PHE A 281 2.45 7.73 -19.44
C PHE A 281 3.50 7.97 -18.35
N GLU A 282 3.09 7.90 -17.09
CA GLU A 282 4.03 7.85 -15.97
C GLU A 282 4.75 6.50 -15.97
N TRP A 283 6.06 6.53 -15.80
CA TRP A 283 6.93 5.37 -15.68
C TRP A 283 7.21 5.07 -14.22
N ILE A 284 6.71 3.94 -13.73
CA ILE A 284 6.87 3.53 -12.34
C ILE A 284 7.64 2.19 -12.32
N GLU A 285 8.91 2.22 -11.90
CA GLU A 285 9.76 1.02 -11.80
C GLU A 285 9.55 0.33 -10.45
N LEU A 286 8.99 -0.88 -10.50
CA LEU A 286 8.73 -1.72 -9.33
C LEU A 286 10.04 -2.25 -8.72
N PRO A 287 10.01 -2.73 -7.45
CA PRO A 287 11.18 -3.32 -6.80
C PRO A 287 11.77 -4.52 -7.56
N SER A 288 10.96 -5.20 -8.37
CA SER A 288 11.39 -6.31 -9.24
C SER A 288 12.21 -5.86 -10.46
N GLY A 289 12.22 -4.55 -10.77
CA GLY A 289 12.76 -3.99 -12.01
C GLY A 289 11.78 -4.04 -13.18
N ASP A 290 10.59 -4.62 -13.00
CA ASP A 290 9.49 -4.48 -13.95
C ASP A 290 8.92 -3.06 -13.86
N VAL A 291 8.22 -2.61 -14.90
CA VAL A 291 7.67 -1.26 -15.01
C VAL A 291 6.16 -1.36 -15.15
N VAL A 292 5.42 -0.55 -14.42
CA VAL A 292 4.01 -0.27 -14.70
C VAL A 292 3.88 1.11 -15.33
N LEU A 293 2.94 1.25 -16.27
CA LEU A 293 2.68 2.52 -16.96
C LEU A 293 1.34 3.07 -16.51
N ARG A 294 1.30 4.29 -15.96
CA ARG A 294 0.05 4.98 -15.61
C ARG A 294 -0.31 6.01 -16.68
N SER A 295 -1.49 5.92 -17.27
CA SER A 295 -1.93 6.89 -18.27
C SER A 295 -2.20 8.26 -17.65
N ILE A 296 -1.69 9.35 -18.23
CA ILE A 296 -1.96 10.69 -17.70
C ILE A 296 -3.36 11.18 -18.13
N GLY A 297 -3.68 11.10 -19.42
CA GLY A 297 -4.93 11.64 -19.98
C GLY A 297 -5.98 10.61 -20.36
N GLY A 298 -5.69 9.31 -20.27
CA GLY A 298 -6.59 8.21 -20.61
C GLY A 298 -7.43 7.67 -19.45
N GLY A 299 -7.56 8.44 -18.37
CA GLY A 299 -8.35 8.06 -17.18
C GLY A 299 -7.56 8.06 -15.88
N GLY A 300 -6.22 7.93 -15.94
CA GLY A 300 -5.34 7.84 -14.77
C GLY A 300 -5.01 6.42 -14.33
N HIS A 301 -5.56 5.42 -15.01
CA HIS A 301 -5.36 4.00 -14.75
C HIS A 301 -4.02 3.49 -15.29
N LEU A 302 -3.60 2.34 -14.78
CA LEU A 302 -2.49 1.54 -15.28
C LEU A 302 -2.84 0.86 -16.60
N VAL A 303 -1.85 0.80 -17.49
CA VAL A 303 -1.93 0.02 -18.73
C VAL A 303 -1.86 -1.46 -18.37
N GLN A 304 -2.81 -2.24 -18.91
CA GLN A 304 -2.83 -3.70 -18.81
C GLN A 304 -3.07 -4.35 -20.18
N SER A 305 -2.67 -5.61 -20.31
CA SER A 305 -3.17 -6.48 -21.39
C SER A 305 -4.50 -7.14 -21.00
N GLU A 306 -5.46 -7.19 -21.94
CA GLU A 306 -6.78 -7.77 -21.71
C GLU A 306 -7.24 -8.58 -22.94
N THR A 307 -8.09 -9.59 -22.71
CA THR A 307 -8.86 -10.26 -23.78
C THR A 307 -10.25 -9.65 -23.80
N GLN A 308 -10.53 -8.83 -24.81
CA GLN A 308 -11.85 -8.27 -25.02
C GLN A 308 -12.75 -9.27 -25.75
N GLU A 309 -13.94 -9.54 -25.19
CA GLU A 309 -14.97 -10.30 -25.88
C GLU A 309 -15.69 -9.43 -26.92
N LEU A 310 -15.91 -10.01 -28.10
CA LEU A 310 -16.62 -9.42 -29.22
C LEU A 310 -17.90 -10.23 -29.52
N ALA A 311 -18.80 -9.65 -30.31
CA ALA A 311 -20.02 -10.33 -30.70
C ALA A 311 -19.74 -11.67 -31.41
N GLY A 312 -20.44 -12.73 -30.98
CA GLY A 312 -20.36 -14.05 -31.60
C GLY A 312 -19.16 -14.90 -31.17
N GLU A 313 -18.78 -14.85 -29.88
CA GLU A 313 -17.68 -15.65 -29.29
C GLU A 313 -16.28 -15.33 -29.84
N LEU A 314 -16.15 -14.24 -30.58
CA LEU A 314 -14.86 -13.73 -31.03
C LEU A 314 -14.17 -13.01 -29.87
N THR A 315 -12.85 -13.11 -29.80
CA THR A 315 -12.05 -12.38 -28.82
C THR A 315 -10.94 -11.60 -29.51
N LYS A 316 -10.50 -10.53 -28.86
CA LYS A 316 -9.39 -9.70 -29.32
C LYS A 316 -8.48 -9.37 -28.16
N GLU A 317 -7.19 -9.59 -28.36
CA GLU A 317 -6.17 -9.15 -27.42
C GLU A 317 -5.87 -7.68 -27.65
N ILE A 318 -5.92 -6.90 -26.58
CA ILE A 318 -5.68 -5.46 -26.60
C ILE A 318 -4.83 -5.05 -25.39
N MET A 319 -4.14 -3.93 -25.53
CA MET A 319 -3.61 -3.17 -24.41
C MET A 319 -4.60 -2.05 -24.09
N VAL A 320 -4.94 -1.83 -22.82
CA VAL A 320 -5.92 -0.83 -22.37
C VAL A 320 -5.47 -0.19 -21.06
N ALA A 321 -5.81 1.08 -20.82
CA ALA A 321 -5.50 1.77 -19.57
C ALA A 321 -6.70 1.71 -18.61
N SER A 322 -6.90 0.56 -17.95
CA SER A 322 -8.11 0.31 -17.13
C SER A 322 -7.85 -0.36 -15.78
N ALA A 323 -6.60 -0.69 -15.46
CA ALA A 323 -6.28 -1.34 -14.19
C ALA A 323 -5.91 -0.32 -13.11
N ASP A 324 -6.29 -0.60 -11.87
CA ASP A 324 -5.87 0.18 -10.71
C ASP A 324 -4.92 -0.60 -9.77
N ASP A 325 -4.73 -1.90 -10.02
CA ASP A 325 -3.88 -2.78 -9.22
C ASP A 325 -2.54 -3.11 -9.91
N ALA A 326 -1.44 -2.62 -9.34
CA ALA A 326 -0.09 -2.85 -9.85
C ALA A 326 0.42 -4.29 -9.63
N ASN A 327 -0.25 -5.10 -8.81
CA ASN A 327 0.07 -6.52 -8.64
C ASN A 327 -0.42 -7.40 -9.77
N LEU A 328 -1.42 -6.93 -10.53
CA LEU A 328 -1.90 -7.64 -11.70
C LEU A 328 -0.73 -7.82 -12.66
N ILE A 329 -0.34 -9.08 -12.90
CA ILE A 329 0.81 -9.38 -13.76
C ILE A 329 0.64 -8.82 -15.18
N ALA A 330 -0.62 -8.59 -15.61
CA ALA A 330 -0.99 -7.97 -16.87
C ALA A 330 -0.62 -6.47 -16.98
N THR A 331 -0.33 -5.78 -15.86
CA THR A 331 0.11 -4.37 -15.86
C THR A 331 1.64 -4.22 -15.88
N ASN A 332 2.37 -5.33 -15.81
CA ASN A 332 3.81 -5.34 -15.57
C ASN A 332 4.57 -5.56 -16.89
N TYR A 333 5.51 -4.66 -17.18
CA TYR A 333 6.27 -4.64 -18.42
C TYR A 333 7.78 -4.73 -18.18
N VAL A 334 8.50 -5.31 -19.13
CA VAL A 334 9.96 -5.17 -19.24
C VAL A 334 10.28 -4.44 -20.52
N PHE A 335 11.07 -3.38 -20.42
CA PHE A 335 11.57 -2.64 -21.56
C PHE A 335 12.98 -3.10 -21.93
N LEU A 336 13.15 -3.54 -23.17
CA LEU A 336 14.42 -4.03 -23.72
C LEU A 336 14.85 -3.17 -24.92
N ASP A 337 16.08 -3.37 -25.38
CA ASP A 337 16.61 -2.73 -26.59
C ASP A 337 15.83 -3.20 -27.84
N GLY A 338 15.07 -2.29 -28.45
CA GLY A 338 14.23 -2.59 -29.61
C GLY A 338 14.96 -2.60 -30.95
N THR A 339 16.27 -2.31 -30.98
CA THR A 339 17.03 -2.24 -32.25
C THR A 339 17.49 -3.61 -32.77
N LYS A 340 17.33 -4.66 -31.97
CA LYS A 340 17.80 -6.02 -32.26
C LYS A 340 16.81 -7.07 -31.75
N PRO A 341 16.85 -8.31 -32.28
CA PRO A 341 16.02 -9.39 -31.78
C PRO A 341 16.19 -9.59 -30.27
N GLN A 342 15.08 -9.84 -29.57
CA GLN A 342 15.06 -10.12 -28.14
C GLN A 342 14.34 -11.44 -27.87
N SER A 343 14.86 -12.18 -26.90
CA SER A 343 14.15 -13.31 -26.29
C SER A 343 13.32 -12.83 -25.11
N ALA A 344 12.29 -13.59 -24.74
CA ALA A 344 11.56 -13.35 -23.50
C ALA A 344 12.54 -13.18 -22.32
N PRO A 345 12.36 -12.16 -21.47
CA PRO A 345 13.16 -11.97 -20.28
C PRO A 345 12.95 -13.13 -19.31
N ALA A 346 13.90 -13.32 -18.38
CA ALA A 346 13.75 -14.32 -17.32
C ALA A 346 12.42 -14.09 -16.56
N PRO A 347 11.75 -15.16 -16.09
CA PRO A 347 10.50 -15.03 -15.33
C PRO A 347 10.62 -14.01 -14.22
N ARG A 348 9.53 -13.27 -13.96
CA ARG A 348 9.47 -12.32 -12.86
C ARG A 348 9.88 -13.06 -11.60
N GLN A 349 10.93 -12.61 -10.93
CA GLN A 349 11.09 -12.94 -9.53
C GLN A 349 9.92 -12.24 -8.87
N ARG A 350 8.93 -13.01 -8.37
CA ARG A 350 8.05 -12.49 -7.31
C ARG A 350 8.98 -11.83 -6.31
N PHE A 351 8.52 -10.72 -5.70
CA PHE A 351 9.26 -9.98 -4.69
C PHE A 351 10.29 -10.90 -4.08
N SER A 352 11.57 -10.54 -4.14
CA SER A 352 12.48 -11.14 -3.18
C SER A 352 11.98 -10.67 -1.82
N GLU A 353 10.89 -11.27 -1.32
CA GLU A 353 10.88 -11.82 0.01
C GLU A 353 12.28 -12.34 0.14
N ILE A 354 13.08 -11.57 0.87
CA ILE A 354 14.24 -12.11 1.48
C ILE A 354 13.62 -13.25 2.28
N THR A 355 13.59 -14.44 1.69
CA THR A 355 13.28 -15.67 2.39
C THR A 355 14.45 -15.73 3.32
N MET A 356 14.23 -15.17 4.52
CA MET A 356 15.27 -15.07 5.50
C MET A 356 15.76 -16.50 5.68
N PRO A 357 17.06 -16.74 5.50
CA PRO A 357 17.59 -18.09 5.58
C PRO A 357 17.10 -18.69 6.90
N GLU A 358 16.66 -19.95 6.83
CA GLU A 358 16.16 -20.64 8.00
C GLU A 358 17.11 -20.44 9.19
N GLY A 359 16.58 -20.01 10.32
CA GLY A 359 17.40 -19.74 11.49
C GLY A 359 16.82 -18.70 12.44
N PRO A 360 17.62 -18.26 13.42
CA PRO A 360 17.14 -17.38 14.47
C PRO A 360 16.63 -16.05 13.93
N TYR A 361 15.49 -15.57 14.45
CA TYR A 361 14.85 -14.32 14.01
C TYR A 361 15.82 -13.12 13.97
N LEU A 362 16.61 -12.96 15.03
CA LEU A 362 17.58 -11.87 15.21
C LEU A 362 18.97 -12.17 14.59
N GLY A 363 19.06 -13.20 13.75
CA GLY A 363 20.34 -13.69 13.18
C GLY A 363 21.28 -14.34 14.20
N LYS A 364 20.82 -14.53 15.45
CA LYS A 364 21.55 -15.22 16.53
C LYS A 364 20.56 -15.91 17.49
N PRO A 365 20.95 -17.02 18.13
CA PRO A 365 20.10 -17.70 19.10
C PRO A 365 19.68 -16.80 20.27
N HIS A 366 18.44 -17.00 20.75
CA HIS A 366 17.95 -16.36 21.97
C HIS A 366 18.72 -16.84 23.20
N ALA A 367 19.16 -15.93 24.07
CA ALA A 367 19.96 -16.30 25.25
C ALA A 367 19.06 -16.78 26.40
N ILE A 368 19.42 -17.92 27.01
CA ILE A 368 18.81 -18.42 28.25
C ILE A 368 19.92 -18.51 29.33
N PRO A 369 19.77 -17.88 30.51
CA PRO A 369 18.62 -17.12 30.99
C PRO A 369 18.39 -15.81 30.23
N GLY A 370 17.13 -15.38 30.15
CA GLY A 370 16.68 -14.26 29.34
C GLY A 370 15.18 -14.31 29.07
N MET A 371 14.67 -13.34 28.31
CA MET A 371 13.30 -13.30 27.84
C MET A 371 13.29 -13.54 26.32
N ILE A 372 12.35 -14.36 25.86
CA ILE A 372 12.06 -14.64 24.46
C ILE A 372 10.67 -14.07 24.19
N GLU A 373 10.57 -13.06 23.32
CA GLU A 373 9.28 -12.61 22.79
C GLU A 373 8.79 -13.66 21.79
N LEU A 374 7.55 -14.12 21.94
CA LEU A 374 7.06 -15.24 21.13
C LEU A 374 6.81 -14.85 19.67
N VAL A 375 6.63 -13.56 19.41
CA VAL A 375 6.57 -13.03 18.03
C VAL A 375 7.91 -13.10 17.29
N ASP A 376 9.02 -13.36 18.00
CA ASP A 376 10.37 -13.53 17.45
C ASP A 376 10.72 -15.02 17.21
N PHE A 377 9.74 -15.81 16.76
CA PHE A 377 9.96 -17.18 16.29
C PHE A 377 10.91 -17.19 15.09
N ASP A 378 11.63 -18.30 14.88
CA ASP A 378 12.65 -18.41 13.85
C ASP A 378 12.11 -18.10 12.43
N HIS A 379 13.01 -17.74 11.52
CA HIS A 379 12.72 -17.70 10.08
C HIS A 379 12.70 -19.13 9.52
N GLY A 380 11.86 -19.37 8.52
CA GLY A 380 11.77 -20.66 7.81
C GLY A 380 10.41 -20.94 7.19
N GLY A 381 9.36 -20.26 7.65
CA GLY A 381 8.00 -20.39 7.13
C GLY A 381 7.22 -21.59 7.70
N GLU A 382 6.02 -21.74 7.16
CA GLU A 382 5.04 -22.77 7.52
C GLU A 382 5.61 -24.20 7.38
N GLY A 383 5.42 -25.01 8.41
CA GLY A 383 5.94 -26.38 8.52
C GLY A 383 7.43 -26.49 8.85
N VAL A 384 8.17 -25.38 8.91
CA VAL A 384 9.63 -25.35 9.19
C VAL A 384 9.93 -24.65 10.51
N ALA A 385 9.52 -23.39 10.64
CA ALA A 385 9.77 -22.55 11.82
C ALA A 385 8.50 -22.32 12.67
N TYR A 386 7.33 -22.53 12.10
CA TYR A 386 6.05 -22.56 12.80
C TYR A 386 5.06 -23.46 12.07
N HIS A 387 3.93 -23.74 12.70
CA HIS A 387 2.71 -24.21 12.04
C HIS A 387 1.55 -23.36 12.50
N ASP A 388 0.87 -22.73 11.54
CA ASP A 388 -0.37 -22.00 11.71
C ASP A 388 -1.47 -22.65 10.86
N SER A 389 -2.70 -22.63 11.35
CA SER A 389 -3.85 -23.21 10.64
C SER A 389 -4.41 -22.30 9.54
N ALA A 390 -4.15 -20.99 9.62
CA ALA A 390 -4.46 -20.01 8.60
C ALA A 390 -3.25 -19.78 7.67
N PRO A 391 -3.49 -19.48 6.37
CA PRO A 391 -2.39 -19.22 5.44
C PRO A 391 -1.73 -17.84 5.63
N ASP A 392 -2.44 -16.90 6.27
CA ASP A 392 -2.03 -15.50 6.43
C ASP A 392 -2.19 -15.08 7.89
N ASN A 393 -1.28 -14.23 8.37
CA ASN A 393 -1.46 -13.48 9.61
C ASN A 393 -2.67 -12.53 9.48
N ILE A 394 -3.76 -12.90 10.14
CA ILE A 394 -5.10 -12.31 10.03
C ILE A 394 -5.07 -10.79 10.29
N ASP A 395 -4.36 -10.35 11.32
CA ASP A 395 -4.28 -8.94 11.71
C ASP A 395 -3.17 -8.18 10.96
N GLY A 396 -2.25 -8.91 10.30
CA GLY A 396 -1.16 -8.36 9.53
C GLY A 396 -0.16 -7.54 10.37
N PHE A 397 -0.02 -7.84 11.66
CA PHE A 397 0.87 -7.10 12.56
C PHE A 397 2.28 -7.68 12.59
N TYR A 398 3.31 -6.83 12.73
CA TYR A 398 4.74 -7.16 12.91
C TYR A 398 5.40 -7.98 11.79
N ARG A 399 4.87 -9.16 11.48
CA ARG A 399 5.35 -10.11 10.46
C ARG A 399 4.18 -10.51 9.52
N PRO A 400 3.62 -9.56 8.75
CA PRO A 400 2.41 -9.79 7.94
C PRO A 400 2.59 -10.75 6.75
N ARG A 401 3.83 -11.13 6.42
CA ARG A 401 4.15 -12.07 5.33
C ARG A 401 4.37 -13.49 5.82
N GLU A 402 4.21 -13.72 7.10
CA GLU A 402 4.27 -15.04 7.71
C GLU A 402 2.88 -15.40 8.22
N GLY A 403 2.63 -16.69 8.39
CA GLY A 403 1.30 -17.23 8.70
C GLY A 403 0.89 -17.04 10.15
N VAL A 404 1.85 -16.90 11.07
CA VAL A 404 1.54 -16.76 12.50
C VAL A 404 0.73 -15.49 12.75
N ASP A 405 -0.41 -15.65 13.40
CA ASP A 405 -1.28 -14.56 13.80
C ASP A 405 -0.69 -13.71 14.91
N ILE A 406 -0.49 -12.41 14.62
CA ILE A 406 0.15 -11.47 15.55
C ILE A 406 -0.72 -10.23 15.67
N GLN A 407 -0.90 -9.74 16.91
CA GLN A 407 -1.59 -8.49 17.20
C GLN A 407 -0.77 -7.57 18.10
N ALA A 408 -1.18 -6.31 18.21
CA ALA A 408 -0.64 -5.37 19.19
C ALA A 408 -0.99 -5.81 20.62
N SER A 409 -0.13 -5.45 21.58
CA SER A 409 -0.35 -5.73 23.00
C SER A 409 -0.72 -4.51 23.82
N SER A 410 -1.62 -4.68 24.79
CA SER A 410 -1.89 -3.67 25.83
C SER A 410 -0.67 -3.31 26.69
N GLU A 411 0.33 -4.21 26.78
CA GLU A 411 1.61 -3.96 27.47
C GLU A 411 2.69 -3.37 26.53
N GLY A 412 2.30 -2.93 25.32
CA GLY A 412 3.21 -2.46 24.26
C GLY A 412 3.90 -3.60 23.51
N GLY A 413 4.36 -3.38 22.28
CA GLY A 413 4.88 -4.46 21.43
C GLY A 413 3.78 -5.38 20.88
N SER A 414 4.13 -6.62 20.58
CA SER A 414 3.29 -7.57 19.82
C SER A 414 3.10 -8.88 20.56
N VAL A 415 2.04 -9.63 20.25
CA VAL A 415 1.73 -10.93 20.85
C VAL A 415 1.23 -11.92 19.80
N VAL A 416 1.46 -13.21 20.05
CA VAL A 416 0.86 -14.27 19.24
C VAL A 416 -0.58 -14.47 19.68
N SER A 417 -1.48 -14.51 18.72
CA SER A 417 -2.93 -14.51 18.91
C SER A 417 -3.63 -15.49 17.98
N TRP A 418 -4.97 -15.55 18.06
CA TRP A 418 -5.79 -16.44 17.22
C TRP A 418 -5.34 -17.91 17.23
N ILE A 419 -4.64 -18.29 18.31
CA ILE A 419 -3.97 -19.58 18.42
C ILE A 419 -4.99 -20.71 18.38
N GLU A 420 -4.81 -21.63 17.45
CA GLU A 420 -5.61 -22.82 17.28
C GLU A 420 -4.90 -24.09 17.78
N SER A 421 -5.71 -25.09 18.12
CA SER A 421 -5.19 -26.34 18.68
C SER A 421 -4.37 -27.11 17.65
N GLY A 422 -3.09 -27.35 17.95
CA GLY A 422 -2.16 -28.07 17.08
C GLY A 422 -1.05 -27.20 16.50
N GLU A 423 -1.18 -25.88 16.62
CA GLU A 423 -0.17 -24.92 16.18
C GLU A 423 1.10 -24.99 17.02
N TRP A 424 2.22 -24.54 16.44
CA TRP A 424 3.49 -24.50 17.14
C TRP A 424 4.44 -23.43 16.61
N LEU A 425 5.35 -22.99 17.48
CA LEU A 425 6.38 -21.99 17.18
C LEU A 425 7.76 -22.54 17.55
N ARG A 426 8.76 -22.34 16.69
CA ARG A 426 10.15 -22.78 16.90
C ARG A 426 11.08 -21.60 17.17
N TYR A 427 12.00 -21.79 18.10
CA TYR A 427 13.03 -20.82 18.45
C TYR A 427 14.39 -21.50 18.56
N THR A 428 15.41 -20.91 17.95
CA THR A 428 16.80 -21.29 18.19
C THR A 428 17.26 -20.58 19.47
N VAL A 429 17.61 -21.33 20.51
CA VAL A 429 18.03 -20.83 21.82
C VAL A 429 19.45 -21.26 22.13
N ASN A 430 20.17 -20.50 22.96
CA ASN A 430 21.46 -20.88 23.51
C ASN A 430 21.42 -20.79 25.04
N VAL A 431 21.40 -21.96 25.69
CA VAL A 431 21.36 -22.08 27.14
C VAL A 431 22.78 -21.95 27.69
N LYS A 432 23.03 -20.93 28.51
CA LYS A 432 24.37 -20.62 29.01
C LYS A 432 24.97 -21.75 29.84
N GLU A 433 24.18 -22.35 30.73
CA GLU A 433 24.64 -23.39 31.67
C GLU A 433 23.55 -24.45 31.91
N THR A 434 23.95 -25.71 32.03
CA THR A 434 23.03 -26.80 32.40
C THR A 434 22.52 -26.57 33.82
N GLY A 435 21.21 -26.74 34.05
CA GLY A 435 20.66 -26.62 35.39
C GLY A 435 19.15 -26.39 35.41
N ARG A 436 18.65 -26.03 36.60
CA ARG A 436 17.23 -25.70 36.81
C ARG A 436 16.97 -24.22 36.52
N TYR A 437 15.86 -23.97 35.84
CA TYR A 437 15.39 -22.64 35.49
C TYR A 437 13.93 -22.48 35.93
N GLU A 438 13.62 -21.33 36.53
CA GLU A 438 12.25 -20.84 36.58
C GLU A 438 11.87 -20.41 35.16
N LEU A 439 10.78 -20.96 34.66
CA LEU A 439 10.15 -20.59 33.40
C LEU A 439 8.86 -19.86 33.72
N VAL A 440 8.73 -18.63 33.21
CA VAL A 440 7.52 -17.82 33.28
C VAL A 440 6.96 -17.67 31.87
N VAL A 441 5.72 -18.14 31.66
CA VAL A 441 4.94 -17.93 30.44
C VAL A 441 4.00 -16.75 30.67
N ARG A 442 4.11 -15.71 29.85
CA ARG A 442 3.21 -14.53 29.88
C ARG A 442 2.05 -14.77 28.92
N HIS A 443 0.83 -14.88 29.45
CA HIS A 443 -0.37 -15.20 28.67
C HIS A 443 -1.59 -14.37 29.08
N ALA A 444 -2.61 -14.31 28.22
CA ALA A 444 -3.92 -13.68 28.46
C ALA A 444 -5.04 -14.45 27.74
N GLY A 445 -6.31 -14.23 28.11
CA GLY A 445 -7.47 -14.87 27.48
C GLY A 445 -8.11 -15.96 28.32
N GLY A 446 -8.38 -17.12 27.72
CA GLY A 446 -9.05 -18.26 28.32
C GLY A 446 -8.10 -19.35 28.86
N GLU A 447 -8.70 -20.48 29.22
CA GLU A 447 -7.99 -21.70 29.59
C GLU A 447 -7.63 -22.50 28.33
N GLY A 448 -6.40 -23.01 28.30
CA GLY A 448 -5.92 -23.88 27.25
C GLY A 448 -4.60 -24.54 27.66
N ASP A 449 -4.20 -25.53 26.87
CA ASP A 449 -2.99 -26.29 27.11
C ASP A 449 -1.80 -25.67 26.35
N VAL A 450 -0.65 -25.54 27.00
CA VAL A 450 0.63 -25.16 26.37
C VAL A 450 1.71 -26.12 26.83
N ARG A 451 2.61 -26.51 25.93
CA ARG A 451 3.75 -27.37 26.23
C ARG A 451 5.01 -26.81 25.60
N ILE A 452 6.12 -26.87 26.31
CA ILE A 452 7.41 -26.40 25.81
C ILE A 452 8.37 -27.59 25.73
N GLU A 453 8.96 -27.77 24.55
CA GLU A 453 9.96 -28.77 24.25
C GLU A 453 11.29 -28.05 23.99
N CYS A 454 12.42 -28.60 24.45
CA CYS A 454 13.73 -28.00 24.20
C CYS A 454 14.79 -29.09 24.00
N GLY A 455 15.56 -28.98 22.93
CA GLY A 455 16.58 -29.98 22.60
C GLY A 455 16.02 -31.39 22.32
N GLY A 456 14.75 -31.47 21.91
CA GLY A 456 14.03 -32.71 21.66
C GLY A 456 13.34 -33.35 22.88
N ASP A 457 13.51 -32.77 24.07
CA ASP A 457 12.86 -33.24 25.30
C ASP A 457 11.61 -32.39 25.61
N ASP A 458 10.51 -33.01 26.07
CA ASP A 458 9.40 -32.29 26.72
C ASP A 458 9.85 -31.85 28.11
N ILE A 459 10.01 -30.54 28.31
CA ILE A 459 10.59 -29.99 29.55
C ILE A 459 9.54 -29.50 30.53
N THR A 460 8.25 -29.42 30.14
CA THR A 460 7.17 -28.91 31.00
C THR A 460 6.07 -29.92 31.28
N GLY A 461 5.85 -30.91 30.40
CA GLY A 461 4.55 -31.55 30.27
C GLY A 461 3.48 -30.54 29.81
N ILE A 462 2.21 -30.85 30.05
CA ILE A 462 1.10 -29.91 29.78
C ILE A 462 1.03 -28.88 30.91
N LEU A 463 1.24 -27.61 30.56
CA LEU A 463 0.89 -26.47 31.38
C LEU A 463 -0.51 -25.97 30.96
N ARG A 464 -1.28 -25.46 31.93
CA ARG A 464 -2.60 -24.90 31.67
C ARG A 464 -2.60 -23.41 31.94
N THR A 465 -3.00 -22.63 30.94
CA THR A 465 -3.32 -21.22 31.15
C THR A 465 -4.59 -21.10 31.99
N THR A 466 -4.73 -19.99 32.69
CA THR A 466 -5.94 -19.63 33.44
C THR A 466 -6.69 -18.53 32.74
N SER A 467 -8.02 -18.50 32.85
CA SER A 467 -8.80 -17.37 32.33
C SER A 467 -8.42 -16.05 33.01
N THR A 468 -8.20 -15.00 32.21
CA THR A 468 -7.89 -13.64 32.67
C THR A 468 -9.03 -12.66 32.39
N ALA A 469 -10.22 -13.16 32.00
CA ALA A 469 -11.42 -12.40 31.63
C ALA A 469 -11.30 -11.50 30.37
N ASN A 470 -10.11 -11.11 29.95
CA ASN A 470 -9.86 -10.35 28.71
C ASN A 470 -8.61 -10.87 27.96
N TRP A 471 -8.66 -10.85 26.63
CA TRP A 471 -7.56 -11.26 25.73
C TRP A 471 -6.27 -10.44 25.86
N GLN A 472 -6.33 -9.31 26.56
CA GLN A 472 -5.22 -8.39 26.77
C GLN A 472 -4.94 -8.13 28.27
N ASP A 473 -5.56 -8.89 29.17
CA ASP A 473 -5.25 -8.87 30.61
C ASP A 473 -4.19 -9.95 30.91
N TRP A 474 -2.93 -9.53 31.03
CA TRP A 474 -1.79 -10.43 31.05
C TRP A 474 -1.44 -10.94 32.45
N VAL A 475 -1.28 -12.26 32.59
CA VAL A 475 -0.83 -12.94 33.82
C VAL A 475 0.38 -13.84 33.56
N ASN A 476 1.01 -14.30 34.64
CA ASN A 476 2.20 -15.16 34.59
C ASN A 476 1.85 -16.58 35.04
N LEU A 477 2.19 -17.55 34.20
CA LEU A 477 2.19 -18.96 34.53
C LEU A 477 3.64 -19.41 34.77
N THR A 478 3.95 -19.82 35.99
CA THR A 478 5.34 -20.16 36.39
C THR A 478 5.50 -21.65 36.66
N THR A 479 6.60 -22.23 36.17
CA THR A 479 7.02 -23.60 36.48
C THR A 479 8.55 -23.68 36.60
N THR A 480 9.07 -24.85 36.98
CA THR A 480 10.52 -25.13 36.95
C THR A 480 10.83 -26.16 35.89
N VAL A 481 11.84 -25.89 35.07
CA VAL A 481 12.33 -26.78 34.02
C VAL A 481 13.81 -27.07 34.21
N THR A 482 14.31 -28.15 33.61
CA THR A 482 15.74 -28.45 33.56
C THR A 482 16.21 -28.34 32.11
N LEU A 483 17.29 -27.59 31.88
CA LEU A 483 17.84 -27.36 30.55
C LEU A 483 19.29 -27.82 30.49
N LYS A 484 19.70 -28.34 29.33
CA LYS A 484 21.10 -28.64 28.99
C LYS A 484 21.76 -27.35 28.48
N ALA A 485 23.06 -27.16 28.68
CA ALA A 485 23.79 -26.03 28.09
C ALA A 485 23.92 -26.18 26.56
N GLY A 486 24.15 -25.06 25.88
CA GLY A 486 24.43 -24.98 24.45
C GLY A 486 23.23 -24.59 23.59
N GLU A 487 23.47 -24.52 22.29
CA GLU A 487 22.45 -24.21 21.28
C GLU A 487 21.48 -25.37 21.09
N GLN A 488 20.19 -25.08 21.14
CA GLN A 488 19.09 -26.04 21.08
C GLN A 488 17.88 -25.43 20.36
N MET A 489 17.04 -26.31 19.80
CA MET A 489 15.73 -25.91 19.28
C MET A 489 14.70 -26.00 20.41
N LEU A 490 13.98 -24.91 20.64
CA LEU A 490 12.84 -24.82 21.53
C LEU A 490 11.55 -24.77 20.70
N PHE A 491 10.57 -25.60 21.05
CA PHE A 491 9.23 -25.57 20.47
C PHE A 491 8.21 -25.18 21.53
N VAL A 492 7.30 -24.30 21.16
CA VAL A 492 6.07 -24.02 21.91
C VAL A 492 4.94 -24.73 21.18
N ARG A 493 4.33 -25.72 21.82
CA ARG A 493 3.18 -26.46 21.30
C ARG A 493 1.91 -25.89 21.90
N CYS A 494 0.98 -25.50 21.05
CA CYS A 494 -0.20 -24.75 21.44
C CYS A 494 -1.48 -25.58 21.36
N GLY A 495 -2.30 -25.47 22.39
CA GLY A 495 -3.76 -25.59 22.29
C GLY A 495 -4.37 -24.24 21.95
N SER A 496 -5.69 -24.14 21.93
CA SER A 496 -6.39 -22.88 21.64
C SER A 496 -6.91 -22.14 22.88
N GLY A 497 -7.39 -20.92 22.66
CA GLY A 497 -8.19 -20.17 23.65
C GLY A 497 -7.42 -19.14 24.48
N TYR A 498 -6.17 -18.83 24.14
CA TYR A 498 -5.36 -17.82 24.83
C TYR A 498 -4.41 -17.12 23.86
N ASN A 499 -3.88 -15.97 24.27
CA ASN A 499 -2.77 -15.28 23.61
C ASN A 499 -1.48 -15.52 24.38
N LEU A 500 -0.35 -15.54 23.69
CA LEU A 500 0.98 -15.67 24.30
C LEU A 500 1.87 -14.47 23.95
N ARG A 501 2.57 -13.97 24.96
CA ARG A 501 3.50 -12.85 24.81
C ARG A 501 4.95 -13.30 24.82
N SER A 502 5.40 -13.90 25.93
CA SER A 502 6.82 -14.19 26.13
C SER A 502 7.08 -15.39 27.03
N LEU A 503 8.29 -15.95 26.89
CA LEU A 503 8.89 -16.91 27.80
C LEU A 503 10.07 -16.27 28.51
N THR A 504 10.05 -16.22 29.84
CA THR A 504 11.19 -15.73 30.62
C THR A 504 11.83 -16.85 31.42
N PHE A 505 13.11 -17.09 31.18
CA PHE A 505 13.91 -18.08 31.90
C PHE A 505 14.83 -17.40 32.89
N LYS A 506 14.71 -17.74 34.18
CA LYS A 506 15.63 -17.30 35.22
C LYS A 506 16.32 -18.51 35.82
N ARG A 507 17.65 -18.49 35.84
CA ARG A 507 18.40 -19.57 36.46
C ARG A 507 18.13 -19.60 37.97
N LEU A 508 17.82 -20.78 38.47
CA LEU A 508 17.74 -21.03 39.91
C LEU A 508 19.14 -21.34 40.43
N GLN A 509 19.47 -20.78 41.59
CA GLN A 509 20.67 -21.21 42.32
C GLN A 509 20.32 -22.53 43.00
N ASP A 510 21.11 -23.56 42.74
CA ASP A 510 21.02 -24.84 43.44
C ASP A 510 21.51 -24.73 44.90
#